data_AF-A0A512J0J2-F1
#
_entry.id   AF-A0A512J0J2-F1
#
_cell.length_a   1.000
_cell.length_b   1.000
_cell.length_c   1.000
_cell.angle_alpha   90.00
_cell.angle_beta   90.00
_cell.angle_gamma   90.00
#
_symmetry.space_group_name_H-M   'P 1'
#
loop_
_entity.id
_entity.type
_entity.pdbx_description
1 polymer ?
#
loop_
_entity_poly.entity_id
_entity_poly.type
_entity_poly.pdbx_seq_one_letter_code
_entity_poly.pdbx_strand_id
1 'polypeptide(L)'
;MLPLATFAASAAIGVGKAIAGSVAANAAKPDAAAPVSEAAKAKARKTATEFESMFLEQSLDRLTQSEGTDGPLGENGTGGGVYRSMLTKEYATQVVKSGGVGIADQVYREMMRLQEGGRGA
;
A
#
# COMPACT_ATOMS: atom_id res chain seq x y z
N MET A 1 60.13 30.70 -27.96
CA MET A 1 59.03 31.35 -27.21
C MET A 1 57.79 30.50 -27.39
N LEU A 2 57.25 29.99 -26.29
CA LEU A 2 56.09 29.10 -26.21
C LEU A 2 54.80 29.93 -26.33
N PRO A 3 53.73 29.37 -26.91
CA PRO A 3 52.43 29.58 -26.30
C PRO A 3 51.66 28.28 -26.04
N LEU A 4 50.90 28.35 -24.96
CA LEU A 4 50.07 27.34 -24.31
C LEU A 4 48.87 26.88 -25.15
N ALA A 5 48.39 25.69 -24.81
CA ALA A 5 47.18 25.04 -25.27
C ALA A 5 45.89 25.86 -25.10
N THR A 6 44.89 25.59 -25.95
CA THR A 6 43.48 25.55 -25.53
C THR A 6 42.72 24.49 -26.33
N PHE A 7 42.01 23.69 -25.53
CA PHE A 7 41.12 22.57 -25.78
C PHE A 7 39.82 23.00 -26.48
N ALA A 8 39.25 22.19 -27.40
CA ALA A 8 37.79 22.01 -27.53
C ALA A 8 37.41 20.88 -28.51
N ALA A 9 37.01 19.75 -27.91
CA ALA A 9 36.04 18.74 -28.33
C ALA A 9 35.56 18.68 -29.80
N SER A 10 35.91 17.58 -30.47
CA SER A 10 35.19 17.03 -31.63
C SER A 10 34.70 15.61 -31.28
N ALA A 11 33.67 15.16 -32.00
CA ALA A 11 33.00 13.84 -31.96
C ALA A 11 31.74 13.72 -31.08
N ALA A 12 30.76 14.60 -31.31
CA ALA A 12 29.38 14.13 -31.43
C ALA A 12 29.22 13.59 -32.86
N ILE A 13 28.91 12.29 -33.02
CA ILE A 13 28.17 11.64 -34.12
C ILE A 13 28.39 10.13 -33.92
N GLY A 14 27.42 9.46 -33.32
CA GLY A 14 27.50 8.00 -33.10
C GLY A 14 26.28 7.38 -32.41
N VAL A 15 25.45 8.18 -31.74
CA VAL A 15 24.29 7.70 -30.97
C VAL A 15 22.99 7.61 -31.81
N GLY A 16 22.95 8.18 -33.02
CA GLY A 16 21.71 8.29 -33.80
C GLY A 16 21.11 6.99 -34.34
N LYS A 17 21.93 5.94 -34.56
CA LYS A 17 21.45 4.70 -35.22
C LYS A 17 21.16 3.55 -34.26
N ALA A 18 21.74 3.56 -33.05
CA ALA A 18 21.50 2.53 -32.04
C ALA A 18 20.14 2.72 -31.33
N ILE A 19 19.76 3.97 -31.05
CA ILE A 19 18.46 4.28 -30.41
C ILE A 19 17.27 4.03 -31.36
N ALA A 20 17.44 4.23 -32.67
CA ALA A 20 16.36 4.05 -33.64
C ALA A 20 15.95 2.57 -33.76
N GLY A 21 16.91 1.64 -33.65
CA GLY A 21 16.65 0.20 -33.65
C GLY A 21 16.03 -0.31 -32.34
N SER A 22 16.44 0.24 -31.18
CA SER A 22 15.91 -0.17 -29.88
C SER A 22 14.53 0.43 -29.57
N VAL A 23 14.23 1.63 -30.08
CA VAL A 23 12.89 2.24 -29.95
C VAL A 23 11.89 1.55 -30.87
N ALA A 24 12.26 1.19 -32.10
CA ALA A 24 11.38 0.48 -33.03
C ALA A 24 11.08 -0.96 -32.58
N ALA A 25 12.04 -1.65 -31.97
CA ALA A 25 11.84 -3.00 -31.42
C ALA A 25 10.91 -3.02 -30.19
N ASN A 26 10.74 -1.89 -29.51
CA ASN A 26 9.89 -1.78 -28.32
C ASN A 26 8.48 -1.21 -28.62
N ALA A 27 8.24 -0.72 -29.84
CA ALA A 27 6.97 -0.13 -30.26
C ALA A 27 5.97 -1.14 -30.87
N ALA A 28 6.35 -2.43 -30.96
CA ALA A 28 5.57 -3.46 -31.66
C ALA A 28 5.22 -4.68 -30.80
N LYS A 29 5.11 -4.52 -29.47
CA LYS A 29 4.41 -5.48 -28.62
C LYS A 29 3.17 -4.82 -28.06
N PRO A 30 1.96 -5.35 -28.32
CA PRO A 30 0.81 -4.96 -27.52
C PRO A 30 1.14 -5.37 -26.08
N ASP A 31 0.98 -4.45 -25.14
CA ASP A 31 1.14 -4.67 -23.70
C ASP A 31 0.21 -5.82 -23.26
N ALA A 32 0.71 -7.05 -23.36
CA ALA A 32 0.20 -8.15 -22.60
C ALA A 32 0.47 -7.79 -21.14
N ALA A 33 -0.59 -7.36 -20.43
CA ALA A 33 -0.62 -6.94 -19.04
C ALA A 33 0.59 -7.44 -18.26
N ALA A 34 1.58 -6.57 -18.06
CA ALA A 34 2.75 -6.91 -17.28
C ALA A 34 2.29 -7.44 -15.91
N PRO A 35 2.81 -8.58 -15.44
CA PRO A 35 2.35 -9.19 -14.20
C PRO A 35 2.47 -8.17 -13.06
N VAL A 36 1.43 -8.08 -12.24
CA VAL A 36 1.46 -7.25 -11.03
C VAL A 36 2.71 -7.62 -10.24
N SER A 37 3.58 -6.64 -10.00
CA SER A 37 4.84 -6.91 -9.31
C SER A 37 4.58 -7.47 -7.91
N GLU A 38 5.44 -8.36 -7.43
CA GLU A 38 5.33 -8.90 -6.07
C GLU A 38 5.31 -7.79 -5.01
N ALA A 39 6.02 -6.68 -5.26
CA ALA A 39 5.97 -5.49 -4.42
C ALA A 39 4.57 -4.84 -4.38
N ALA A 40 3.86 -4.77 -5.51
CA ALA A 40 2.50 -4.24 -5.57
C ALA A 40 1.49 -5.17 -4.87
N LYS A 41 1.65 -6.50 -5.03
CA LYS A 41 0.84 -7.49 -4.29
C LYS A 41 1.05 -7.39 -2.78
N ALA A 42 2.30 -7.30 -2.33
CA ALA A 42 2.64 -7.16 -0.92
C ALA A 42 2.08 -5.86 -0.33
N LYS A 43 2.18 -4.75 -1.07
CA LYS A 43 1.60 -3.47 -0.67
C LYS A 43 0.08 -3.54 -0.55
N ALA A 44 -0.60 -4.12 -1.55
CA ALA A 44 -2.05 -4.27 -1.53
C ALA A 44 -2.54 -5.15 -0.38
N ARG A 45 -1.84 -6.26 -0.07
CA ARG A 45 -2.17 -7.08 1.10
C ARG A 45 -2.00 -6.30 2.41
N LYS A 46 -0.90 -5.57 2.57
CA LYS A 46 -0.68 -4.72 3.76
C LYS A 46 -1.81 -3.71 3.95
N THR A 47 -2.16 -2.99 2.89
CA THR A 47 -3.24 -2.00 2.92
C THR A 47 -4.59 -2.62 3.26
N ALA A 48 -4.89 -3.81 2.73
CA ALA A 48 -6.13 -4.50 3.04
C ALA A 48 -6.20 -4.97 4.51
N THR A 49 -5.09 -5.46 5.07
CA THR A 49 -4.99 -5.80 6.51
C THR A 49 -5.11 -4.58 7.41
N GLU A 50 -4.52 -3.45 7.02
CA GLU A 50 -4.65 -2.18 7.75
C GLU A 50 -6.10 -1.68 7.74
N PHE A 51 -6.80 -1.81 6.61
CA PHE A 51 -8.21 -1.49 6.51
C PHE A 51 -9.07 -2.35 7.46
N GLU A 52 -8.86 -3.66 7.48
CA GLU A 52 -9.58 -4.56 8.39
C GLU A 52 -9.32 -4.20 9.86
N SER A 53 -8.09 -3.80 10.19
CA SER A 53 -7.73 -3.35 11.54
C SER A 53 -8.52 -2.11 11.97
N MET A 54 -8.59 -1.10 11.11
CA MET A 54 -9.37 0.12 11.38
C MET A 54 -10.88 -0.17 11.46
N PHE A 55 -11.38 -1.05 10.60
CA PHE A 55 -12.78 -1.47 10.64
C PHE A 55 -13.13 -2.16 11.96
N LEU A 56 -12.28 -3.08 12.42
CA LEU A 56 -12.48 -3.75 13.69
C LEU A 56 -12.38 -2.76 14.86
N GLU A 57 -11.36 -1.89 14.89
CA GLU A 57 -11.24 -0.84 15.92
C GLU A 57 -12.55 -0.02 16.03
N GLN A 58 -13.05 0.49 14.91
CA GLN A 58 -14.29 1.28 14.88
C GLN A 58 -15.53 0.46 15.29
N SER A 59 -15.57 -0.82 14.93
CA SER A 59 -16.68 -1.72 15.28
C SER A 59 -16.68 -2.07 16.77
N LEU A 60 -15.52 -2.40 17.32
CA LEU A 60 -15.37 -2.68 18.74
C LEU A 60 -15.60 -1.42 19.59
N ASP A 61 -15.19 -0.24 19.12
CA ASP A 61 -15.51 1.03 19.78
C ASP A 61 -17.02 1.24 19.88
N ARG A 62 -17.78 0.96 18.82
CA ARG A 62 -19.24 1.04 18.84
C ARG A 62 -19.87 0.01 19.78
N LEU A 63 -19.37 -1.22 19.78
CA LEU A 63 -19.85 -2.28 20.68
C LEU A 63 -19.62 -1.92 22.15
N THR A 64 -18.42 -1.46 22.49
CA THR A 64 -18.07 -1.03 23.86
C THR A 64 -18.77 0.25 24.31
N GLN A 65 -19.23 1.09 23.37
CA GLN A 65 -20.10 2.23 23.67
C GLN A 65 -21.57 1.81 23.89
N SER A 66 -22.02 0.70 23.28
CA SER A 66 -23.41 0.25 23.33
C SER A 66 -23.74 -0.61 24.56
N GLU A 67 -22.76 -1.38 25.06
CA GLU A 67 -22.87 -1.97 26.39
C GLU A 67 -22.63 -0.86 27.40
N GLY A 68 -23.71 -0.45 28.08
CA GLY A 68 -23.75 0.67 29.01
C GLY A 68 -22.56 0.71 29.95
N THR A 69 -22.26 1.91 30.45
CA THR A 69 -21.18 2.18 31.41
C THR A 69 -21.35 1.50 32.76
N ASP A 70 -22.21 0.49 32.91
CA ASP A 70 -22.47 -0.20 34.17
C ASP A 70 -21.35 -1.19 34.49
N GLY A 71 -20.39 -0.70 35.27
CA GLY A 71 -19.37 -1.53 35.90
C GLY A 71 -18.51 -0.68 36.84
N PRO A 72 -17.74 -1.27 37.77
CA PRO A 72 -16.91 -0.54 38.74
C PRO A 72 -15.84 0.39 38.11
N LEU A 73 -15.79 0.46 36.79
CA LEU A 73 -14.92 1.31 35.96
C LEU A 73 -15.68 2.42 35.19
N GLY A 74 -17.00 2.58 35.34
CA GLY A 74 -17.81 3.68 34.76
C GLY A 74 -19.06 3.91 35.64
N GLU A 75 -19.22 5.04 36.31
CA GLU A 75 -19.74 6.33 35.80
C GLU A 75 -18.88 7.53 36.30
N ASN A 76 -17.86 7.26 37.13
CA ASN A 76 -17.14 8.29 37.89
C ASN A 76 -15.60 8.20 37.84
N GLY A 77 -15.03 7.41 36.91
CA GLY A 77 -13.58 7.21 36.80
C GLY A 77 -13.05 7.50 35.40
N THR A 78 -12.40 8.66 35.22
CA THR A 78 -11.73 9.08 33.97
C THR A 78 -10.69 8.08 33.43
N GLY A 79 -10.25 7.09 34.23
CA GLY A 79 -9.30 6.05 33.84
C GLY A 79 -9.90 4.79 33.20
N GLY A 80 -11.17 4.44 33.47
CA GLY A 80 -11.77 3.19 33.00
C GLY A 80 -11.96 3.15 31.49
N GLY A 81 -12.35 4.28 30.90
CA GLY A 81 -12.49 4.43 29.46
C GLY A 81 -11.16 4.25 28.71
N VAL A 82 -10.08 4.87 29.21
CA VAL A 82 -8.74 4.76 28.59
C VAL A 82 -8.20 3.34 28.64
N TYR A 83 -8.33 2.67 29.78
CA TYR A 83 -7.94 1.27 29.93
C TYR A 83 -8.72 0.37 28.98
N ARG A 84 -10.03 0.57 28.87
CA ARG A 84 -10.90 -0.18 27.95
C ARG A 84 -10.51 0.04 26.49
N SER A 85 -10.23 1.28 26.07
CA SER A 85 -9.76 1.56 24.71
C SER A 85 -8.42 0.89 24.38
N MET A 86 -7.47 0.87 25.33
CA MET A 86 -6.20 0.15 25.14
C MET A 86 -6.41 -1.36 24.99
N LEU A 87 -7.26 -1.96 25.83
CA LEU A 87 -7.59 -3.39 25.76
C LEU A 87 -8.31 -3.75 24.46
N THR A 88 -9.29 -2.95 24.07
CA THR A 88 -10.04 -3.12 22.82
C THR A 88 -9.10 -3.10 21.62
N LYS A 89 -8.16 -2.16 21.59
CA LYS A 89 -7.16 -2.05 20.53
C LYS A 89 -6.25 -3.27 20.46
N GLU A 90 -5.77 -3.77 21.59
CA GLU A 90 -4.91 -4.95 21.62
C GLU A 90 -5.67 -6.20 21.17
N TYR A 91 -6.93 -6.35 21.60
CA TYR A 91 -7.80 -7.45 21.17
C TYR A 91 -8.07 -7.40 19.66
N ALA A 92 -8.45 -6.23 19.12
CA ALA A 92 -8.65 -6.05 17.69
C ALA A 92 -7.37 -6.40 16.90
N THR A 93 -6.20 -5.94 17.36
CA THR A 93 -4.91 -6.23 16.73
C THR A 93 -4.59 -7.72 16.77
N GLN A 94 -4.87 -8.39 17.89
CA GLN A 94 -4.61 -9.82 18.04
C GLN A 94 -5.55 -10.67 17.18
N VAL A 95 -6.81 -10.25 17.01
CA VAL A 95 -7.78 -10.89 16.10
C VAL A 95 -7.31 -10.78 14.64
N VAL A 96 -6.86 -9.60 14.21
CA VAL A 96 -6.30 -9.44 12.86
C VAL A 96 -5.06 -10.32 12.65
N LYS A 97 -4.14 -10.34 13.61
CA LYS A 97 -2.91 -11.16 13.53
C LYS A 97 -3.17 -12.67 13.49
N SER A 98 -4.24 -13.14 14.13
CA SER A 98 -4.57 -14.57 14.22
C SER A 98 -5.40 -15.10 13.04
N GLY A 99 -5.78 -14.24 12.10
CA GLY A 99 -6.52 -14.64 10.90
C GLY A 99 -7.61 -13.66 10.46
N GLY A 100 -7.92 -12.64 11.25
CA GLY A 100 -8.90 -11.62 10.93
C GLY A 100 -10.32 -12.17 10.76
N VAL A 101 -11.20 -11.36 10.19
CA VAL A 101 -12.59 -11.74 9.86
C VAL A 101 -12.79 -12.03 8.37
N GLY A 102 -11.72 -11.91 7.57
CA GLY A 102 -11.71 -12.19 6.13
C GLY A 102 -12.08 -11.00 5.26
N ILE A 103 -12.25 -9.81 5.83
CA ILE A 103 -12.53 -8.57 5.08
C ILE A 103 -11.29 -8.15 4.29
N ALA A 104 -10.09 -8.32 4.88
CA ALA A 104 -8.84 -8.01 4.20
C ALA A 104 -8.68 -8.78 2.87
N ASP A 105 -9.09 -10.05 2.82
CA ASP A 105 -9.01 -10.83 1.59
C ASP A 105 -10.00 -10.37 0.51
N GLN A 106 -11.19 -9.90 0.90
CA GLN A 106 -12.17 -9.34 -0.04
C GLN A 106 -11.66 -8.03 -0.63
N VAL A 107 -11.17 -7.12 0.23
CA VAL A 107 -10.61 -5.83 -0.19
C VAL A 107 -9.39 -6.03 -1.07
N TYR A 108 -8.50 -6.95 -0.72
CA TYR A 108 -7.33 -7.28 -1.53
C TYR A 108 -7.71 -7.71 -2.96
N ARG A 109 -8.71 -8.59 -3.11
CA ARG A 109 -9.19 -9.02 -4.44
C ARG A 109 -9.72 -7.85 -5.26
N GLU A 110 -10.47 -6.95 -4.64
CA GLU A 110 -11.01 -5.78 -5.34
C GLU A 110 -9.88 -4.81 -5.73
N MET A 111 -8.91 -4.58 -4.86
CA MET A 111 -7.73 -3.76 -5.16
C MET A 111 -6.91 -4.33 -6.33
N MET A 112 -6.77 -5.65 -6.44
CA MET A 112 -6.10 -6.29 -7.58
C MET A 112 -6.93 -6.11 -8.86
N ARG A 113 -8.25 -6.32 -8.80
CA ARG A 113 -9.16 -6.11 -9.95
C ARG A 113 -9.07 -4.69 -10.50
N LEU A 114 -9.05 -3.69 -9.64
CA LEU A 114 -8.93 -2.28 -10.04
C LEU A 114 -7.56 -1.97 -10.66
N GLN A 115 -6.49 -2.57 -10.14
CA GLN A 115 -5.13 -2.41 -10.67
C GLN A 115 -4.94 -3.11 -12.02
N GLU A 116 -5.67 -4.20 -12.28
CA GLU A 116 -5.72 -4.88 -13.57
C GLU A 116 -6.53 -4.06 -14.59
N GLY A 117 -7.66 -3.46 -14.18
CA GLY A 117 -8.48 -2.61 -15.04
C GLY A 117 -7.82 -1.28 -15.44
N GLY A 118 -7.06 -0.65 -14.53
CA GLY A 118 -6.36 0.62 -14.81
C GLY A 118 -5.09 0.49 -15.65
N ARG A 119 -4.59 -0.72 -15.89
CA ARG A 119 -3.43 -0.99 -16.76
C ARG A 119 -3.81 -1.30 -18.22
N GLY A 120 -5.10 -1.44 -18.52
CA GLY A 120 -5.63 -1.78 -19.84
C GLY A 120 -6.35 -0.64 -20.57
N ALA A 121 -6.21 0.61 -20.12
CA ALA A 121 -6.82 1.80 -20.71
C ALA A 121 -5.74 2.79 -21.20
#